data_AF-A0A4V1XYD8-F1
#
_entry.id   AF-A0A4V1XYD8-F1
#
_cell.length_a   1.000
_cell.length_b   1.000
_cell.length_c   1.000
_cell.angle_alpha   90.00
_cell.angle_beta   90.00
_cell.angle_gamma   90.00
#
_symmetry.space_group_name_H-M   'P 1'
#
loop_
_entity.id
_entity.type
_entity.pdbx_description
1 polymer ?
#
loop_
_entity_poly.entity_id
_entity_poly.type
_entity_poly.pdbx_seq_one_letter_code
_entity_poly.pdbx_strand_id
1 'polypeptide(L)' 'MHLLGLNMAKILAVFGATGQQGGSVINYVLNVLDLSREYKIRAITRDVGSERARQLKEKVEVVKVTCSTGRPLR' A
#
# COMPACT_ATOMS: atom_id res chain seq x y z
N MET A 1 -26.17 17.85 -9.06
CA MET A 1 -26.11 16.79 -10.08
C MET A 1 -24.72 16.17 -10.05
N HIS A 2 -24.69 14.89 -9.73
CA HIS A 2 -23.51 14.09 -9.40
C HIS A 2 -22.83 13.69 -10.72
N LEU A 3 -21.72 14.35 -11.08
CA LEU A 3 -20.85 13.83 -12.14
C LEU A 3 -20.08 12.66 -11.54
N LEU A 4 -20.58 11.45 -11.79
CA LEU A 4 -19.88 10.18 -11.65
C LEU A 4 -18.65 10.19 -12.56
N GLY A 5 -17.56 10.79 -12.08
CA GLY A 5 -16.24 10.38 -12.51
C GLY A 5 -16.11 8.91 -12.11
N LEU A 6 -15.90 8.02 -13.07
CA LEU A 6 -15.54 6.63 -12.85
C LEU A 6 -14.53 6.56 -11.70
N ASN A 7 -14.96 6.13 -10.51
CA ASN A 7 -14.10 6.05 -9.32
C ASN A 7 -13.17 4.84 -9.52
N MET A 8 -12.21 4.99 -10.44
CA MET A 8 -11.07 4.10 -10.54
C MET A 8 -10.35 4.17 -9.21
N ALA A 9 -10.35 3.05 -8.48
CA ALA A 9 -9.70 2.98 -7.18
C ALA A 9 -8.25 3.47 -7.31
N LYS A 10 -7.94 4.58 -6.65
CA LYS A 10 -6.62 5.22 -6.65
C LYS A 10 -5.64 4.26 -5.98
N ILE A 11 -4.47 4.07 -6.57
CA ILE A 11 -3.49 3.15 -5.99
C ILE A 11 -2.69 3.88 -4.91
N LEU A 12 -2.79 3.42 -3.66
CA LEU A 12 -1.97 3.89 -2.56
C LEU A 12 -0.77 2.96 -2.35
N ALA A 13 0.39 3.36 -2.87
CA ALA A 13 1.64 2.63 -2.68
C ALA A 13 2.27 2.98 -1.33
N VAL A 14 2.39 2.00 -0.43
CA VAL A 14 2.97 2.19 0.91
C VAL A 14 4.32 1.47 0.98
N PHE A 15 5.40 2.23 1.06
CA PHE A 15 6.73 1.71 1.32
C PHE A 15 6.89 1.41 2.81
N GLY A 16 7.61 0.33 3.14
CA GLY A 16 7.83 -0.03 4.53
C GLY A 16 6.55 -0.48 5.24
N ALA A 17 5.61 -1.07 4.50
CA ALA A 17 4.35 -1.60 5.00
C ALA A 17 4.51 -2.55 6.21
N THR A 18 5.65 -3.27 6.29
CA THR A 18 5.98 -4.19 7.39
C THR A 18 6.41 -3.50 8.68
N GLY A 19 6.76 -2.20 8.62
CA GLY A 19 7.08 -1.40 9.80
C GLY A 19 5.84 -0.86 10.51
N GLN A 20 6.02 -0.29 11.71
CA GLN A 20 4.89 0.26 12.48
C GLN A 20 4.19 1.41 11.75
N GLN A 21 4.95 2.29 11.10
CA GLN A 21 4.42 3.44 10.37
C GLN A 21 3.59 2.99 9.15
N GLY A 22 4.18 2.14 8.29
CA GLY A 22 3.49 1.62 7.10
C GLY A 22 2.26 0.79 7.46
N GLY A 23 2.36 -0.08 8.46
CA GLY A 23 1.23 -0.90 8.92
C GLY A 23 0.08 -0.09 9.52
N SER A 24 0.38 0.98 10.26
CA SER A 24 -0.65 1.88 10.82
C SER A 24 -1.45 2.58 9.73
N VAL A 25 -0.78 3.11 8.69
CA VAL A 25 -1.43 3.74 7.54
C VAL A 25 -2.34 2.76 6.80
N ILE A 26 -1.87 1.53 6.56
CA ILE A 26 -2.65 0.50 5.89
C ILE A 26 -3.91 0.16 6.69
N ASN A 27 -3.78 -0.06 8.00
CA ASN A 27 -4.93 -0.35 8.85
C ASN A 27 -5.92 0.83 8.89
N TYR A 28 -5.43 2.07 8.92
CA TYR A 28 -6.31 3.24 8.91
C TYR A 28 -7.13 3.33 7.62
N VAL A 29 -6.48 3.16 6.46
CA VAL A 29 -7.15 3.22 5.15
C VAL A 29 -8.13 2.07 4.97
N LEU A 30 -7.83 0.87 5.48
CA LEU A 30 -8.74 -0.27 5.44
C LEU A 30 -9.96 -0.12 6.37
N ASN A 31 -9.79 0.54 7.53
CA ASN A 31 -10.87 0.71 8.50
C ASN A 31 -11.86 1.82 8.12
N VAL A 32 -11.47 2.76 7.27
CA VAL A 32 -12.35 3.86 6.83
C VAL A 32 -13.07 3.46 5.54
N LEU A 33 -14.41 3.37 5.60
CA LEU A 33 -15.27 2.91 4.50
C LEU A 33 -15.12 3.72 3.21
N ASP A 34 -14.99 5.04 3.31
CA ASP A 34 -14.80 5.90 2.13
C ASP A 34 -13.41 5.70 1.49
N LEU A 35 -12.37 5.60 2.31
CA LEU A 35 -11.00 5.40 1.84
C LEU A 35 -10.77 4.01 1.26
N SER A 36 -11.36 2.96 1.84
CA SER A 36 -11.25 1.60 1.30
C SER A 36 -11.94 1.43 -0.05
N ARG A 37 -12.97 2.26 -0.34
CA ARG A 37 -13.62 2.31 -1.66
C ARG A 37 -12.86 3.17 -2.66
N GLU A 38 -12.21 4.23 -2.18
CA GLU A 38 -11.46 5.15 -3.03
C GLU A 38 -10.04 4.64 -3.34
N TYR A 39 -9.38 3.93 -2.42
CA TYR A 39 -7.97 3.55 -2.51
C TYR A 39 -7.75 2.03 -2.52
N LYS A 40 -6.98 1.56 -3.51
CA LYS A 40 -6.41 0.22 -3.55
C LYS A 40 -4.98 0.26 -3.02
N ILE A 41 -4.72 -0.43 -1.91
CA ILE A 41 -3.41 -0.41 -1.26
C ILE A 41 -2.44 -1.37 -1.93
N ARG A 42 -1.23 -0.88 -2.22
CA ARG A 42 -0.06 -1.67 -2.62
C ARG A 42 1.03 -1.56 -1.58
N ALA A 43 1.21 -2.63 -0.81
CA ALA A 43 2.26 -2.72 0.19
C ALA A 43 3.59 -3.08 -0.48
N ILE A 44 4.53 -2.15 -0.48
CA ILE A 44 5.87 -2.35 -1.03
C ILE A 44 6.80 -2.79 0.09
N THR A 45 7.30 -4.03 -0.03
CA THR A 45 8.22 -4.63 0.94
C THR A 45 9.47 -5.17 0.23
N ARG A 46 10.60 -5.17 0.93
CA ARG A 46 11.83 -5.84 0.48
C ARG A 46 11.76 -7.35 0.69
N ASP A 47 11.05 -7.76 1.75
CA ASP A 47 10.89 -9.14 2.15
C ASP A 47 9.41 -9.50 2.26
N VAL A 48 9.00 -10.45 1.41
CA VAL A 48 7.64 -11.01 1.36
C VAL A 48 7.47 -12.24 2.25
N GLY A 49 8.57 -12.79 2.77
CA GLY A 49 8.60 -14.00 3.62
C GLY A 49 8.43 -13.71 5.11
N SER A 50 8.53 -12.45 5.52
CA SER A 50 8.27 -12.06 6.91
C SER A 50 6.82 -12.33 7.31
N GLU A 51 6.59 -12.78 8.54
CA GLU A 51 5.25 -13.04 9.11
C GLU A 51 4.32 -11.82 8.94
N ARG A 52 4.84 -10.61 9.13
CA ARG A 52 4.07 -9.36 8.91
C ARG A 52 3.69 -9.15 7.44
N ALA A 53 4.56 -9.52 6.51
CA ALA A 53 4.26 -9.44 5.08
C ALA A 53 3.19 -10.46 4.68
N ARG A 54 3.22 -11.66 5.30
CA ARG A 54 2.17 -12.67 5.12
C ARG A 54 0.81 -12.19 5.60
N GLN A 55 0.74 -11.60 6.80
CA GLN A 55 -0.49 -11.00 7.34
C GLN A 55 -1.01 -9.85 6.47
N LEU A 56 -0.12 -9.05 5.89
CA LEU A 56 -0.50 -7.99 4.95
C LEU A 56 -1.01 -8.55 3.62
N LYS A 57 -0.46 -9.68 3.15
CA LYS A 57 -0.86 -10.31 1.88
C LYS A 57 -2.31 -10.79 1.88
N GLU A 58 -2.87 -11.08 3.05
CA GLU A 58 -4.29 -11.44 3.20
C GLU A 58 -5.22 -10.22 3.06
N LYS A 59 -4.70 -9.01 3.29
CA LYS A 59 -5.49 -7.77 3.34
C LYS A 59 -5.27 -6.86 2.13
N VAL A 60 -4.06 -6.84 1.56
CA VAL A 60 -3.62 -5.90 0.52
C VAL A 60 -2.68 -6.55 -0.49
N GLU A 61 -2.49 -5.90 -1.64
CA GLU A 61 -1.56 -6.34 -2.67
C GLU A 61 -0.12 -6.09 -2.22
N VAL A 62 0.64 -7.15 -1.92
CA VAL A 62 2.05 -7.04 -1.50
C VAL A 62 2.96 -7.21 -2.71
N VAL A 63 3.80 -6.21 -2.98
CA VAL A 63 4.78 -6.21 -4.07
C VAL A 63 6.19 -6.23 -3.49
N LYS A 64 6.99 -7.19 -3.95
CA LYS A 64 8.42 -7.25 -3.62
C LYS A 64 9.17 -6.21 -4.45
N VAL A 65 9.80 -5.23 -3.81
CA VAL A 65 10.67 -4.26 -4.49
C VAL A 65 11.97 -4.11 -3.73
N THR A 66 13.08 -4.21 -4.47
CA THR A 66 14.40 -3.82 -3.99
C THR A 66 14.68 -2.42 -4.52
N CYS A 67 14.56 -1.41 -3.66
CA CYS A 67 15.01 -0.07 -4.01
C CYS A 67 16.52 -0.01 -3.75
N SER A 68 17.33 -0.22 -4.80
CA SER A 68 18.72 0.22 -4.79
C SER A 68 18.73 1.71 -5.13
N THR A 69 19.51 2.49 -4.38
CA THR A 69 19.68 3.92 -4.63
C THR A 69 20.11 4.12 -6.09
N GLY A 70 19.24 4.75 -6.88
CA GLY A 70 19.62 5.24 -8.19
C GLY A 70 20.84 6.14 -8.04
N ARG A 71 21.80 6.04 -8.98
CA ARG A 71 22.96 6.94 -9.03
C ARG A 71 22.46 8.36 -8.77
N PRO A 72 23.08 9.13 -7.85
CA PRO A 72 22.76 10.55 -7.77
C PRO A 72 22.91 11.11 -9.17
N LEU A 73 21.84 11.75 -9.67
CA LEU A 73 21.86 12.46 -10.94
C LEU A 73 23.06 13.41 -10.87
N ARG A 74 24.12 13.07 -11.59
CA ARG A 74 25.36 13.82 -11.68
C ARG A 74 25.41 14.47 -13.05
#